data_AF-A0A372Q5Q8-F1
#
_entry.id   AF-A0A372Q5Q8-F1
#
_cell.length_a   1.000
_cell.length_b   1.000
_cell.length_c   1.000
_cell.angle_alpha   90.00
_cell.angle_beta   90.00
_cell.angle_gamma   90.00
#
_symmetry.space_group_name_H-M   'P 1'
#
loop_
_entity.id
_entity.type
_entity.pdbx_description
1 polymer ?
#
loop_
_entity_poly.entity_id
_entity_poly.type
_entity_poly.pdbx_seq_one_letter_code
_entity_poly.pdbx_strand_id
1 'polypeptide(L)'
;MIIQFAEKGNLRRVLSNNFKNILWKEKIELLFYLSIDLKDLHKSGYLHKDFHSGNILQIIHGSPYVSDFGLSGPANEQKSDDKVYGVMPYIAPEGLNGEQYTSSADIYSFGVVMAEISSGKPPFYNKKHDLSLALAICNGLRPEFGKGTPEFYKKLAYKCMNANSNERPIAAELFDIIYFWNYSNKGEEEFGYKGKE
;
A
#
# COMPACT_ATOMS: atom_id res chain seq x y z
N MET A 1 -23.67 1.81 -11.96
CA MET A 1 -22.50 2.71 -12.08
C MET A 1 -21.77 2.35 -13.37
N ILE A 2 -21.44 3.32 -14.22
CA ILE A 2 -20.58 3.12 -15.41
C ILE A 2 -19.24 3.78 -15.08
N ILE A 3 -18.15 3.01 -15.17
CA ILE A 3 -16.78 3.47 -14.85
C ILE A 3 -15.85 3.20 -16.03
N GLN A 4 -14.72 3.91 -16.07
CA GLN A 4 -13.66 3.65 -17.05
C GLN A 4 -13.15 2.21 -16.90
N PHE A 5 -12.93 1.54 -18.03
CA PHE A 5 -12.39 0.18 -18.05
C PHE A 5 -10.87 0.20 -17.90
N ALA A 6 -10.33 -0.56 -16.94
CA ALA A 6 -8.89 -0.71 -16.72
C ALA A 6 -8.36 -1.94 -17.47
N GLU A 7 -7.73 -1.72 -18.62
CA GLU A 7 -7.41 -2.80 -19.58
C GLU A 7 -6.36 -3.78 -19.06
N LYS A 8 -5.45 -3.34 -18.18
CA LYS A 8 -4.45 -4.22 -17.55
C LYS A 8 -4.98 -4.95 -16.32
N GLY A 9 -6.20 -4.64 -15.88
CA GLY A 9 -6.79 -5.15 -14.65
C GLY A 9 -6.14 -4.54 -13.41
N ASN A 10 -6.08 -5.30 -12.32
CA ASN A 10 -5.52 -4.83 -11.05
C ASN A 10 -4.01 -5.08 -10.91
N LEU A 11 -3.39 -4.35 -9.98
CA LEU A 11 -1.96 -4.41 -9.70
C LEU A 11 -1.50 -5.82 -9.35
N ARG A 12 -2.30 -6.59 -8.60
CA ARG A 12 -1.98 -7.99 -8.27
C ARG A 12 -1.75 -8.84 -9.52
N ARG A 13 -2.65 -8.74 -10.50
CA ARG A 13 -2.53 -9.43 -11.79
C ARG A 13 -1.32 -8.94 -12.57
N VAL A 14 -1.08 -7.63 -12.60
CA VAL A 14 0.07 -7.03 -13.29
C VAL A 14 1.39 -7.57 -12.72
N LEU A 15 1.55 -7.58 -11.40
CA LEU A 15 2.73 -8.11 -10.72
C LEU A 15 2.90 -9.61 -11.05
N SER A 16 1.84 -10.41 -10.94
CA SER A 16 1.94 -11.85 -11.23
C SER A 16 2.40 -12.18 -12.66
N ASN A 17 2.05 -11.34 -13.64
CA ASN A 17 2.34 -11.60 -15.05
C ASN A 17 3.63 -10.96 -15.55
N ASN A 18 4.01 -9.79 -15.02
CA ASN A 18 5.07 -8.96 -15.62
C ASN A 18 6.11 -8.44 -14.63
N PHE A 19 6.12 -8.89 -13.37
CA PHE A 19 6.98 -8.34 -12.32
C PHE A 19 8.47 -8.21 -12.71
N LYS A 20 9.05 -9.21 -13.39
CA LYS A 20 10.47 -9.20 -13.80
C LYS A 20 10.84 -8.06 -14.75
N ASN A 21 9.86 -7.49 -15.45
CA ASN A 21 10.06 -6.42 -16.41
C ASN A 21 9.73 -5.03 -15.82
N ILE A 22 9.28 -4.96 -14.55
CA ILE A 22 8.95 -3.69 -13.89
C ILE A 22 10.20 -3.16 -13.21
N LEU A 23 10.76 -2.09 -13.76
CA LEU A 23 11.91 -1.39 -13.21
C LEU A 23 11.51 -0.67 -11.91
N TRP A 24 12.48 -0.48 -11.03
CA TRP A 24 12.26 0.25 -9.79
C TRP A 24 11.77 1.68 -9.99
N LYS A 25 12.18 2.37 -11.07
CA LYS A 25 11.63 3.68 -11.44
C LYS A 25 10.11 3.60 -11.64
N GLU A 26 9.63 2.60 -12.34
CA GLU A 26 8.19 2.37 -12.55
C GLU A 26 7.48 1.98 -11.25
N LYS A 27 8.16 1.26 -10.34
CA LYS A 27 7.64 0.97 -8.99
C LYS A 27 7.46 2.25 -8.16
N ILE A 28 8.42 3.17 -8.19
CA ILE A 28 8.34 4.46 -7.50
C ILE A 28 7.26 5.35 -8.13
N GLU A 29 7.17 5.39 -9.46
CA GLU A 29 6.13 6.12 -10.18
C GLU A 29 4.72 5.59 -9.83
N LEU A 30 4.56 4.26 -9.75
CA LEU A 30 3.33 3.63 -9.27
C LEU A 30 2.99 4.12 -7.85
N LEU A 31 3.93 4.07 -6.91
CA LEU A 31 3.70 4.58 -5.55
C LEU A 31 3.37 6.07 -5.52
N PHE A 32 3.97 6.86 -6.41
CA PHE A 32 3.71 8.30 -6.50
C PHE A 32 2.24 8.57 -6.80
N TYR A 33 1.67 7.94 -7.82
CA TYR A 33 0.24 8.07 -8.13
C TYR A 33 -0.67 7.56 -7.00
N LEU A 34 -0.34 6.42 -6.40
CA LEU A 34 -1.12 5.90 -5.26
C LEU A 34 -1.09 6.85 -4.06
N SER A 35 0.03 7.52 -3.82
CA SER A 35 0.18 8.48 -2.73
C SER A 35 -0.64 9.76 -2.96
N ILE A 36 -0.85 10.15 -4.22
CA ILE A 36 -1.75 11.26 -4.59
C ILE A 36 -3.18 10.88 -4.22
N ASP A 37 -3.67 9.74 -4.75
CA ASP A 37 -5.03 9.28 -4.52
C ASP A 37 -5.35 9.17 -3.02
N LEU A 38 -4.44 8.58 -2.26
CA LEU A 38 -4.63 8.40 -0.82
C LEU A 38 -4.61 9.74 -0.06
N LYS A 39 -3.69 10.64 -0.40
CA LYS A 39 -3.61 11.98 0.19
C LYS A 39 -4.89 12.76 -0.06
N ASP A 40 -5.40 12.75 -1.29
CA ASP A 40 -6.59 13.50 -1.66
C ASP A 40 -7.84 12.91 -0.99
N LEU A 41 -7.96 11.58 -0.91
CA LEU A 41 -9.02 10.90 -0.18
C LEU A 41 -9.05 11.30 1.31
N HIS A 42 -7.89 11.22 1.98
CA HIS A 42 -7.76 11.59 3.40
C HIS A 42 -8.01 13.08 3.62
N LYS A 43 -7.56 13.94 2.71
CA LYS A 43 -7.80 15.39 2.76
C LYS A 43 -9.29 15.72 2.62
N SER A 44 -10.03 14.94 1.85
CA SER A 44 -11.49 15.03 1.76
C SER A 44 -12.22 14.50 3.00
N GLY A 45 -11.50 13.98 3.99
CA GLY A 45 -12.07 13.44 5.24
C GLY A 45 -12.59 12.00 5.10
N TYR A 46 -12.19 11.27 4.06
CA TYR A 46 -12.62 9.90 3.80
C TYR A 46 -11.50 8.89 4.05
N LEU A 47 -11.90 7.66 4.34
CA LEU A 47 -11.03 6.53 4.58
C LEU A 47 -11.33 5.43 3.57
N HIS A 48 -10.32 4.76 3.04
CA HIS A 48 -10.53 3.75 1.99
C HIS A 48 -11.11 2.47 2.59
N LYS A 49 -10.52 1.99 3.70
CA LYS A 49 -10.90 0.77 4.45
C LYS A 49 -10.60 -0.57 3.78
N ASP A 50 -10.39 -0.57 2.46
CA ASP A 50 -10.00 -1.78 1.70
C ASP A 50 -8.85 -1.52 0.70
N PHE A 51 -7.81 -0.83 1.16
CA PHE A 51 -6.68 -0.46 0.30
C PHE A 51 -5.75 -1.66 0.08
N HIS A 52 -5.76 -2.24 -1.13
CA HIS A 52 -4.88 -3.37 -1.46
C HIS A 52 -4.64 -3.50 -2.97
N SER A 53 -3.67 -4.33 -3.38
CA SER A 53 -3.31 -4.52 -4.80
C SER A 53 -4.43 -5.01 -5.72
N GLY A 54 -5.46 -5.67 -5.17
CA GLY A 54 -6.67 -6.04 -5.92
C GLY A 54 -7.58 -4.86 -6.29
N ASN A 55 -7.49 -3.75 -5.56
CA ASN A 55 -8.30 -2.54 -5.69
C ASN A 55 -7.49 -1.38 -6.31
N ILE A 56 -6.26 -1.67 -6.75
CA ILE A 56 -5.44 -0.74 -7.53
C ILE A 56 -5.56 -1.16 -8.99
N LEU A 57 -6.20 -0.35 -9.81
CA LEU A 57 -6.42 -0.63 -11.23
C LEU A 57 -5.33 0.02 -12.08
N GLN A 58 -4.97 -0.65 -13.17
CA GLN A 58 -3.94 -0.17 -14.08
C GLN A 58 -4.50 -0.02 -15.50
N ILE A 59 -4.30 1.16 -16.08
CA ILE A 59 -4.76 1.53 -17.41
C ILE A 59 -3.59 1.42 -18.39
N ILE A 60 -3.85 1.05 -19.64
CA ILE A 60 -2.81 1.05 -20.68
C ILE A 60 -2.32 2.48 -20.92
N HIS A 61 -0.99 2.67 -20.88
CA HIS A 61 -0.34 3.98 -21.06
C HIS A 61 -0.83 5.08 -20.10
N GLY A 62 -1.48 4.71 -18.99
CA GLY A 62 -2.02 5.64 -18.00
C GLY A 62 -1.50 5.36 -16.59
N SER A 63 -1.81 6.29 -15.69
CA SER A 63 -1.52 6.17 -14.26
C SER A 63 -2.37 5.05 -13.62
N PRO A 64 -1.86 4.40 -12.56
CA PRO A 64 -2.68 3.53 -11.73
C PRO A 64 -3.72 4.37 -10.96
N TYR A 65 -4.86 3.76 -10.63
CA TYR A 65 -5.93 4.38 -9.85
C TYR A 65 -6.32 3.49 -8.68
N VAL A 66 -6.55 4.11 -7.52
CA VAL A 66 -7.23 3.47 -6.40
C VAL A 66 -8.73 3.36 -6.73
N SER A 67 -9.33 2.21 -6.43
CA SER A 67 -10.71 1.86 -6.79
C SER A 67 -11.42 1.11 -5.68
N ASP A 68 -12.70 0.80 -5.91
CA ASP A 68 -13.58 0.12 -4.96
C ASP A 68 -13.74 0.86 -3.62
N PHE A 69 -14.47 1.97 -3.70
CA PHE A 69 -14.85 2.78 -2.55
C PHE A 69 -16.12 2.26 -1.85
N GLY A 70 -16.53 1.00 -2.09
CA GLY A 70 -17.77 0.44 -1.54
C GLY A 70 -17.79 0.33 -0.01
N LEU A 71 -16.61 0.22 0.59
CA LEU A 71 -16.42 0.26 2.04
C LEU A 71 -15.96 1.62 2.57
N SER A 72 -15.66 2.57 1.68
CA SER A 72 -15.14 3.88 2.09
C SER A 72 -16.21 4.74 2.77
N GLY A 73 -15.78 5.62 3.66
CA GLY A 73 -16.69 6.53 4.35
C GLY A 73 -15.99 7.63 5.12
N PRO A 74 -16.77 8.59 5.67
CA PRO A 74 -16.25 9.70 6.43
C PRO A 74 -15.50 9.23 7.68
N ALA A 75 -14.37 9.85 7.97
CA ALA A 75 -13.53 9.49 9.13
C ALA A 75 -14.23 9.74 10.47
N ASN A 76 -15.15 10.69 10.52
CA ASN A 76 -15.94 11.07 11.70
C ASN A 76 -17.21 10.23 11.92
N GLU A 77 -17.61 9.41 10.93
CA GLU A 77 -18.83 8.58 10.98
C GLU A 77 -18.51 7.08 11.06
N GLN A 78 -17.40 6.75 11.72
CA GLN A 78 -17.01 5.37 11.98
C GLN A 78 -18.07 4.69 12.87
N LYS A 79 -18.87 3.80 12.27
CA LYS A 79 -19.75 2.92 13.02
C LYS A 79 -18.90 1.94 13.81
N SER A 80 -19.12 1.85 15.12
CA SER A 80 -18.65 0.72 15.92
C SER A 80 -19.56 -0.48 15.62
N ASP A 81 -19.40 -1.10 14.45
CA ASP A 81 -19.76 -2.51 14.35
C ASP A 81 -18.50 -3.34 14.55
N ASP A 82 -18.57 -4.42 15.33
CA ASP A 82 -17.43 -5.28 15.69
C ASP A 82 -16.87 -6.06 14.47
N LYS A 83 -17.02 -5.50 13.26
CA LYS A 83 -16.64 -6.09 11.99
C LYS A 83 -15.25 -5.62 11.60
N VAL A 84 -14.42 -6.60 11.29
CA VAL A 84 -13.14 -6.38 10.64
C VAL A 84 -13.39 -6.21 9.13
N TYR A 85 -12.96 -5.08 8.59
CA TYR A 85 -13.07 -4.76 7.17
C TYR A 85 -11.72 -4.95 6.46
N GLY A 86 -11.79 -5.41 5.21
CA GLY A 86 -10.65 -5.53 4.31
C GLY A 86 -10.07 -6.93 4.19
N VAL A 87 -8.93 -7.04 3.51
CA VAL A 87 -8.26 -8.32 3.21
C VAL A 87 -7.10 -8.55 4.19
N MET A 88 -7.18 -9.61 5.00
CA MET A 88 -6.37 -9.88 6.21
C MET A 88 -4.88 -9.45 6.19
N PRO A 89 -4.06 -9.71 5.14
CA PRO A 89 -2.68 -9.24 5.12
C PRO A 89 -2.47 -7.72 5.09
N TYR A 90 -3.47 -6.97 4.61
CA TYR A 90 -3.43 -5.51 4.47
C TYR A 90 -4.04 -4.79 5.67
N ILE A 91 -4.75 -5.51 6.54
CA ILE A 91 -5.43 -4.92 7.69
C ILE A 91 -4.38 -4.58 8.77
N ALA A 92 -4.45 -3.35 9.27
CA ALA A 92 -3.58 -2.89 10.34
C ALA A 92 -3.83 -3.67 11.66
N PRO A 93 -2.81 -3.82 12.53
CA PRO A 93 -2.93 -4.52 13.81
C PRO A 93 -4.14 -4.08 14.65
N GLU A 94 -4.37 -2.78 14.75
CA GLU A 94 -5.50 -2.21 15.49
C GLU A 94 -6.85 -2.62 14.87
N GLY A 95 -6.94 -2.70 13.54
CA GLY A 95 -8.14 -3.16 12.85
C GLY A 95 -8.39 -4.66 13.06
N LEU A 96 -7.34 -5.47 13.13
CA LEU A 96 -7.44 -6.90 13.47
C LEU A 96 -7.85 -7.12 14.94
N ASN A 97 -7.49 -6.19 15.83
CA ASN A 97 -7.91 -6.19 17.23
C ASN A 97 -9.34 -5.65 17.45
N GLY A 98 -10.03 -5.22 16.39
CA GLY A 98 -11.37 -4.62 16.49
C GLY A 98 -11.38 -3.20 17.02
N GLU A 99 -10.24 -2.51 17.02
CA GLU A 99 -10.16 -1.09 17.38
C GLU A 99 -10.69 -0.20 16.25
N GLN A 100 -10.94 1.07 16.56
CA GLN A 100 -11.49 2.02 15.61
C GLN A 100 -10.56 2.22 14.42
N TYR A 101 -11.11 2.09 13.21
CA TYR A 101 -10.37 2.35 11.98
C TYR A 101 -10.04 3.85 11.84
N THR A 102 -8.81 4.17 11.46
CA THR A 102 -8.33 5.54 11.23
C THR A 102 -7.58 5.66 9.90
N SER A 103 -7.24 6.87 9.48
CA SER A 103 -6.40 7.10 8.28
C SER A 103 -5.06 6.36 8.35
N SER A 104 -4.51 6.17 9.56
CA SER A 104 -3.27 5.43 9.76
C SER A 104 -3.36 3.95 9.36
N ALA A 105 -4.56 3.36 9.32
CA ALA A 105 -4.78 1.98 8.88
C ALA A 105 -4.71 1.86 7.34
N ASP A 106 -5.16 2.87 6.59
CA ASP A 106 -4.90 2.94 5.14
C ASP A 106 -3.39 3.07 4.86
N ILE A 107 -2.64 3.82 5.71
CA ILE A 107 -1.19 3.95 5.59
C ILE A 107 -0.48 2.61 5.84
N TYR A 108 -0.93 1.83 6.82
CA TYR A 108 -0.43 0.47 7.03
C TYR A 108 -0.63 -0.38 5.77
N SER A 109 -1.84 -0.34 5.22
CA SER A 109 -2.21 -1.06 4.00
C SER A 109 -1.33 -0.65 2.81
N PHE A 110 -0.99 0.64 2.69
CA PHE A 110 -0.05 1.15 1.71
C PHE A 110 1.35 0.53 1.88
N GLY A 111 1.85 0.41 3.12
CA GLY A 111 3.12 -0.25 3.41
C GLY A 111 3.13 -1.74 3.02
N VAL A 112 2.01 -2.44 3.17
CA VAL A 112 1.86 -3.83 2.69
C VAL A 112 1.90 -3.89 1.15
N VAL A 113 1.22 -2.95 0.46
CA VAL A 113 1.31 -2.81 -1.00
C VAL A 113 2.75 -2.53 -1.46
N MET A 114 3.51 -1.72 -0.73
CA MET A 114 4.95 -1.53 -1.01
C MET A 114 5.72 -2.85 -0.97
N ALA A 115 5.51 -3.68 0.05
CA ALA A 115 6.17 -4.99 0.15
C ALA A 115 5.78 -5.94 -1.01
N GLU A 116 4.53 -5.90 -1.45
CA GLU A 116 4.05 -6.67 -2.60
C GLU A 116 4.63 -6.18 -3.93
N ILE A 117 4.72 -4.86 -4.15
CA ILE A 117 5.37 -4.26 -5.33
C ILE A 117 6.87 -4.61 -5.36
N SER A 118 7.50 -4.66 -4.20
CA SER A 118 8.90 -5.03 -4.04
C SER A 118 9.14 -6.51 -4.38
N SER A 119 8.30 -7.41 -3.88
CA SER A 119 8.50 -8.87 -3.99
C SER A 119 7.86 -9.50 -5.23
N GLY A 120 6.87 -8.84 -5.83
CA GLY A 120 6.03 -9.38 -6.90
C GLY A 120 5.08 -10.48 -6.45
N LYS A 121 4.96 -10.71 -5.13
CA LYS A 121 4.19 -11.81 -4.55
C LYS A 121 3.13 -11.26 -3.60
N PRO A 122 1.95 -11.90 -3.52
CA PRO A 122 0.97 -11.57 -2.49
C PRO A 122 1.61 -11.61 -1.09
N PRO A 123 1.25 -10.68 -0.19
CA PRO A 123 1.76 -10.67 1.16
C PRO A 123 1.41 -12.00 1.85
N PHE A 124 2.39 -12.60 2.52
CA PHE A 124 2.27 -13.90 3.19
C PHE A 124 1.81 -15.06 2.28
N TYR A 125 2.16 -15.06 0.99
CA TYR A 125 1.78 -16.10 0.01
C TYR A 125 2.08 -17.56 0.44
N ASN A 126 3.00 -17.77 1.38
CA ASN A 126 3.41 -19.07 1.91
C ASN A 126 2.75 -19.43 3.26
N LYS A 127 1.79 -18.64 3.74
CA LYS A 127 1.06 -18.85 4.99
C LYS A 127 -0.44 -18.95 4.72
N LYS A 128 -1.15 -19.65 5.61
CA LYS A 128 -2.62 -19.64 5.61
C LYS A 128 -3.10 -18.30 6.15
N HIS A 129 -4.14 -17.74 5.55
CA HIS A 129 -4.76 -16.49 5.99
C HIS A 129 -5.83 -16.82 7.05
N ASP A 130 -5.38 -17.16 8.23
CA ASP A 130 -6.20 -17.57 9.37
C ASP A 130 -5.89 -16.73 10.63
N LEU A 131 -6.56 -17.06 11.74
CA LEU A 131 -6.38 -16.37 13.01
C LEU A 131 -4.92 -16.39 13.50
N SER A 132 -4.15 -17.44 13.19
CA SER A 132 -2.74 -17.51 13.57
C SER A 132 -1.91 -16.47 12.83
N LEU A 133 -2.19 -16.23 11.55
CA LEU A 133 -1.56 -15.13 10.81
C LEU A 133 -1.96 -13.76 11.37
N ALA A 134 -3.25 -13.55 11.65
CA ALA A 134 -3.73 -12.29 12.23
C ALA A 134 -3.03 -11.97 13.55
N LEU A 135 -2.93 -12.95 14.48
CA LEU A 135 -2.21 -12.80 15.74
C LEU A 135 -0.71 -12.53 15.53
N ALA A 136 -0.08 -13.17 14.54
CA ALA A 136 1.32 -12.91 14.22
C ALA A 136 1.52 -11.47 13.72
N ILE A 137 0.61 -10.94 12.90
CA ILE A 137 0.64 -9.54 12.42
C ILE A 137 0.51 -8.57 13.60
N CYS A 138 -0.42 -8.82 14.52
CA CYS A 138 -0.56 -8.03 15.74
C CYS A 138 0.71 -8.06 16.60
N ASN A 139 1.42 -9.19 16.61
CA ASN A 139 2.70 -9.36 17.30
C ASN A 139 3.93 -8.88 16.50
N GLY A 140 3.73 -8.12 15.42
CA GLY A 140 4.83 -7.47 14.69
C GLY A 140 5.32 -8.20 13.45
N LEU A 141 4.70 -9.32 13.04
CA LEU A 141 5.02 -9.95 11.76
C LEU A 141 4.71 -8.99 10.61
N ARG A 142 5.62 -8.89 9.64
CA ARG A 142 5.45 -8.06 8.43
C ARG A 142 5.74 -8.87 7.16
N PRO A 143 5.17 -8.50 6.00
CA PRO A 143 5.48 -9.15 4.74
C PRO A 143 6.96 -9.03 4.37
N GLU A 144 7.47 -10.02 3.65
CA GLU A 144 8.83 -10.02 3.14
C GLU A 144 8.98 -9.14 1.89
N PHE A 145 10.16 -8.56 1.73
CA PHE A 145 10.54 -7.79 0.55
C PHE A 145 11.26 -8.66 -0.49
N GLY A 146 11.20 -8.28 -1.76
CA GLY A 146 11.97 -8.91 -2.83
C GLY A 146 13.48 -8.74 -2.65
N LYS A 147 14.25 -9.69 -3.20
CA LYS A 147 15.72 -9.54 -3.29
C LYS A 147 16.04 -8.27 -4.08
N GLY A 148 17.11 -7.56 -3.69
CA GLY A 148 17.50 -6.31 -4.35
C GLY A 148 16.69 -5.07 -3.94
N THR A 149 15.74 -5.20 -3.02
CA THR A 149 14.96 -4.04 -2.55
C THR A 149 15.85 -3.01 -1.85
N PRO A 150 15.84 -1.74 -2.31
CA PRO A 150 16.63 -0.67 -1.70
C PRO A 150 16.27 -0.41 -0.24
N GLU A 151 17.25 -0.02 0.56
CA GLU A 151 17.05 0.10 2.00
C GLU A 151 16.16 1.30 2.37
N PHE A 152 16.25 2.40 1.62
CA PHE A 152 15.35 3.55 1.81
C PHE A 152 13.88 3.17 1.62
N TYR A 153 13.61 2.27 0.66
CA TYR A 153 12.29 1.76 0.36
C TYR A 153 11.74 0.93 1.52
N LYS A 154 12.55 -0.02 2.03
CA LYS A 154 12.17 -0.83 3.20
C LYS A 154 11.93 0.05 4.41
N LYS A 155 12.78 1.04 4.64
CA LYS A 155 12.65 1.96 5.78
C LYS A 155 11.30 2.67 5.77
N LEU A 156 10.86 3.19 4.62
CA LEU A 156 9.53 3.81 4.51
C LEU A 156 8.41 2.79 4.65
N ALA A 157 8.51 1.62 4.00
CA ALA A 157 7.48 0.58 4.08
C ALA A 157 7.31 0.08 5.52
N TYR A 158 8.39 -0.14 6.27
CA TYR A 158 8.33 -0.47 7.69
C TYR A 158 7.78 0.67 8.54
N LYS A 159 8.09 1.94 8.22
CA LYS A 159 7.50 3.10 8.90
C LYS A 159 5.98 3.13 8.69
N CYS A 160 5.51 2.87 7.47
CA CYS A 160 4.08 2.76 7.16
C CYS A 160 3.43 1.59 7.92
N MET A 161 4.13 0.46 8.07
CA MET A 161 3.63 -0.71 8.78
C MET A 161 3.96 -0.71 10.29
N ASN A 162 4.27 0.43 10.91
CA ASN A 162 4.58 0.47 12.34
C ASN A 162 3.40 -0.08 13.17
N ALA A 163 3.70 -0.86 14.22
CA ALA A 163 2.67 -1.38 15.11
C ALA A 163 1.91 -0.25 15.84
N ASN A 164 2.62 0.80 16.24
CA ASN A 164 2.01 2.02 16.75
C ASN A 164 1.51 2.87 15.58
N SER A 165 0.19 3.06 15.49
CA SER A 165 -0.46 3.86 14.46
C SER A 165 0.02 5.31 14.42
N ASN A 166 0.42 5.89 15.55
CA ASN A 166 0.89 7.28 15.65
C ASN A 166 2.31 7.49 15.09
N GLU A 167 3.09 6.41 14.92
CA GLU A 167 4.45 6.48 14.35
C GLU A 167 4.46 6.37 12.82
N ARG A 168 3.28 6.10 12.23
CA ARG A 168 3.10 6.02 10.78
C ARG A 168 3.01 7.45 10.22
N PRO A 169 3.55 7.72 9.02
CA PRO A 169 3.36 9.02 8.39
C PRO A 169 1.89 9.25 8.07
N ILE A 170 1.46 10.52 8.04
CA ILE A 170 0.18 10.86 7.41
C ILE A 170 0.31 10.80 5.89
N ALA A 171 -0.81 10.70 5.16
CA ALA A 171 -0.78 10.59 3.69
C ALA A 171 -0.07 11.75 2.99
N ALA A 172 -0.13 12.97 3.56
CA ALA A 172 0.61 14.12 3.05
C ALA A 172 2.14 13.95 3.15
N GLU A 173 2.65 13.51 4.30
CA GLU A 173 4.08 13.23 4.50
C GLU A 173 4.56 12.08 3.61
N LEU A 174 3.73 11.04 3.48
CA LEU A 174 3.99 9.89 2.61
C LEU A 174 4.13 10.35 1.15
N PHE A 175 3.21 11.20 0.69
CA PHE A 175 3.26 11.80 -0.64
C PHE A 175 4.55 12.63 -0.83
N ASP A 176 4.93 13.48 0.12
CA ASP A 176 6.12 14.33 -0.02
C ASP A 176 7.41 13.50 -0.16
N ILE A 177 7.54 12.42 0.62
CA ILE A 177 8.68 11.49 0.54
C ILE A 177 8.74 10.81 -0.84
N ILE A 178 7.62 10.28 -1.32
CA ILE A 178 7.57 9.55 -2.60
C ILE A 178 7.72 10.52 -3.79
N TYR A 179 7.13 11.72 -3.70
CA TYR A 179 7.33 12.79 -4.68
C TYR A 179 8.81 13.13 -4.83
N PHE A 180 9.52 13.28 -3.70
CA PHE A 180 10.95 13.52 -3.73
C PHE A 180 11.71 12.37 -4.44
N TRP A 181 11.36 11.10 -4.18
CA TRP A 181 11.99 9.97 -4.88
C TRP A 181 11.71 9.97 -6.39
N ASN A 182 10.50 10.33 -6.80
CA ASN A 182 10.09 10.30 -8.20
C ASN A 182 10.75 11.40 -9.05
N TYR A 183 11.01 12.58 -8.45
CA TYR A 183 11.49 13.77 -9.17
C TYR A 183 12.95 14.14 -8.88
N SER A 184 13.60 13.52 -7.91
CA SER A 184 15.02 13.79 -7.64
C SER A 184 15.92 12.96 -8.55
N ASN A 185 16.62 13.62 -9.48
CA ASN A 185 17.79 13.03 -10.17
C ASN A 185 18.89 12.54 -9.21
N LYS A 186 18.83 12.95 -7.92
CA LYS A 186 19.73 12.54 -6.83
C LYS A 186 19.44 11.16 -6.23
N GLY A 187 18.36 10.49 -6.60
CA GLY A 187 18.07 9.13 -6.11
C GLY A 187 19.19 8.13 -6.42
N GLU A 188 19.95 8.36 -7.49
CA GLU A 188 21.11 7.55 -7.85
C GLU A 188 22.32 7.76 -6.91
N GLU A 189 22.56 9.00 -6.45
CA GLU A 189 23.72 9.36 -5.63
C GLU A 189 23.47 9.24 -4.10
N GLU A 190 22.31 9.66 -3.59
CA GLU A 190 22.03 9.63 -2.14
C GLU A 190 21.53 8.26 -1.65
N PHE A 191 20.98 7.43 -2.54
CA PHE A 191 20.39 6.14 -2.18
C PHE A 191 20.91 4.95 -3.00
N GLY A 192 21.96 5.15 -3.79
CA GLY A 192 22.68 4.07 -4.49
C GLY A 192 21.88 3.38 -5.60
N TYR A 193 20.90 4.07 -6.18
CA TYR A 193 20.05 3.51 -7.21
C TYR A 193 20.78 3.42 -8.56
N LYS A 194 21.40 2.28 -8.87
CA LYS A 194 21.80 1.94 -10.24
C LYS A 194 20.67 1.09 -10.82
N GLY A 195 19.81 1.69 -11.62
CA GLY A 195 18.68 1.01 -12.23
C GLY A 195 19.13 -0.18 -13.07
N LYS A 196 19.03 -1.39 -12.49
CA LYS A 196 18.76 -2.70 -13.09
C LYS A 196 18.99 -3.78 -12.03
N GLU A 197 18.01 -4.67 -11.87
CA GLU A 197 18.26 -6.02 -11.36
C GLU A 197 18.89 -6.87 -12.47
#